data_AF-X1HCE8-F1
#
_entry.id   AF-X1HCE8-F1
#
_cell.length_a   1.000
_cell.length_b   1.000
_cell.length_c   1.000
_cell.angle_alpha   90.00
_cell.angle_beta   90.00
_cell.angle_gamma   90.00
#
_symmetry.space_group_name_H-M   'P 1'
#
loop_
_entity.id
_entity.type
_entity.pdbx_description
1 polymer ?
#
loop_
_entity_poly.entity_id
_entity_poly.type
_entity_poly.pdbx_seq_one_letter_code
_entity_poly.pdbx_strand_id
1 'polypeptide(L)'
;TTPFQTAPLAVFTDKDYNAEDLPRIIRDYRYPQLFWAEDLVNRPVSKRWVPIYPPRESNYARMIKHFVGCILEDKEPRVTGEDGAKAVEVMCAVFKSMETGGWVDLPLKEEVVPPYYEPQGR
;
A
#
# COMPACT_ATOMS: atom_id res chain seq x y z
N THR A 1 1.66 4.71 -13.28
CA THR A 1 0.38 5.39 -13.54
C THR A 1 0.03 6.22 -12.33
N THR A 2 0.01 7.55 -12.45
CA THR A 2 -0.17 8.48 -11.34
C THR A 2 -1.64 8.56 -10.90
N PRO A 3 -1.93 8.98 -9.66
CA PRO A 3 -3.31 9.14 -9.18
C PRO A 3 -4.07 10.30 -9.83
N PHE A 4 -3.39 11.17 -10.58
CA PHE A 4 -3.99 12.34 -11.27
C PHE A 4 -4.37 12.09 -12.72
N GLN A 5 -4.30 10.84 -13.19
CA GLN A 5 -4.67 10.53 -14.56
C GLN A 5 -6.19 10.61 -14.73
N THR A 6 -6.66 11.35 -15.73
CA THR A 6 -8.08 11.41 -16.10
C THR A 6 -8.60 10.01 -16.43
N ALA A 7 -9.78 9.67 -15.93
CA ALA A 7 -10.44 8.43 -16.30
C ALA A 7 -10.87 8.53 -17.77
N PRO A 8 -10.41 7.63 -18.67
CA PRO A 8 -10.78 7.69 -20.08
C PRO A 8 -12.27 7.37 -20.32
N LEU A 9 -12.93 6.73 -19.35
CA LEU A 9 -14.32 6.29 -19.42
C LEU A 9 -14.96 6.27 -18.03
N ALA A 10 -16.23 6.62 -17.94
CA ALA A 10 -17.06 6.42 -16.74
C ALA A 10 -18.38 5.75 -17.13
N VAL A 11 -18.86 4.83 -16.28
CA VAL A 11 -20.12 4.11 -16.46
C VAL A 11 -21.03 4.38 -15.27
N PHE A 12 -22.30 4.70 -15.53
CA PHE A 12 -23.29 4.84 -14.46
C PHE A 12 -23.96 3.49 -14.16
N THR A 13 -23.97 3.09 -12.88
CA THR A 13 -24.64 1.86 -12.44
C THR A 13 -26.01 2.18 -11.84
N ASP A 14 -27.08 1.98 -12.61
CA ASP A 14 -28.45 2.24 -12.15
C ASP A 14 -29.15 1.00 -11.54
N LYS A 15 -28.56 -0.18 -11.71
CA LYS A 15 -29.09 -1.43 -11.16
C LYS A 15 -28.57 -1.69 -9.76
N ASP A 16 -29.37 -2.40 -8.98
CA ASP A 16 -29.01 -2.82 -7.63
C ASP A 16 -28.06 -4.03 -7.72
N TYR A 17 -26.76 -3.77 -7.65
CA TYR A 17 -25.72 -4.79 -7.61
C TYR A 17 -25.21 -4.99 -6.18
N ASN A 18 -24.83 -6.22 -5.82
CA ASN A 18 -23.89 -6.43 -4.72
C ASN A 18 -22.45 -6.42 -5.27
N ALA A 19 -21.46 -6.31 -4.39
CA ALA A 19 -20.05 -6.28 -4.79
C ALA A 19 -19.62 -7.51 -5.61
N GLU A 20 -20.22 -8.66 -5.31
CA GLU A 20 -19.96 -9.95 -5.96
C GLU A 20 -20.62 -10.04 -7.34
N ASP A 21 -21.78 -9.40 -7.51
CA ASP A 21 -22.62 -9.43 -8.71
C ASP A 21 -22.25 -8.37 -9.74
N LEU A 22 -21.32 -7.46 -9.40
CA LEU A 22 -20.87 -6.40 -10.30
C LEU A 22 -20.29 -6.99 -11.60
N PRO A 23 -20.62 -6.40 -12.76
CA PRO A 23 -19.99 -6.77 -14.02
C PRO A 23 -18.47 -6.71 -13.88
N ARG A 24 -17.77 -7.73 -14.39
CA ARG A 24 -16.31 -7.90 -14.23
C ARG A 24 -15.52 -6.62 -14.54
N ILE A 25 -15.90 -5.90 -15.60
CA ILE A 25 -15.25 -4.63 -15.95
C ILE A 25 -15.38 -3.59 -14.85
N ILE A 26 -16.54 -3.47 -14.19
CA ILE A 26 -16.72 -2.51 -13.10
C ILE A 26 -15.99 -3.00 -11.85
N ARG A 27 -16.08 -4.29 -11.53
CA ARG A 27 -15.42 -4.88 -10.36
C ARG A 27 -13.89 -4.77 -10.40
N ASP A 28 -13.27 -5.08 -11.55
CA ASP A 28 -11.81 -5.19 -11.67
C ASP A 28 -11.14 -3.83 -12.02
N TYR A 29 -11.90 -2.85 -12.54
CA TYR A 29 -11.36 -1.58 -13.12
C TYR A 29 -11.84 -0.32 -12.40
N ARG A 30 -12.63 -0.45 -11.33
CA ARG A 30 -13.06 0.66 -10.48
C ARG A 30 -11.91 1.17 -9.61
N TYR A 31 -11.77 2.49 -9.51
CA TYR A 31 -10.98 3.09 -8.43
C TYR A 31 -11.83 3.13 -7.15
N PRO A 32 -11.31 2.74 -5.97
CA PRO A 32 -12.01 2.95 -4.71
C PRO A 32 -12.13 4.47 -4.48
N GLN A 33 -13.32 5.02 -4.74
CA GLN A 33 -13.63 6.40 -4.44
C GLN A 33 -14.39 6.41 -3.12
N LEU A 34 -13.68 6.93 -2.10
CA LEU A 34 -13.94 6.82 -0.66
C LEU A 34 -13.73 5.39 -0.13
N PHE A 35 -13.27 5.32 1.11
CA PHE A 35 -12.77 4.14 1.84
C PHE A 35 -13.12 2.78 1.19
N TRP A 36 -12.09 2.01 0.81
CA TRP A 36 -12.00 0.57 0.53
C TRP A 36 -13.08 -0.41 1.06
N ALA A 37 -13.91 -0.03 2.03
CA ALA A 37 -14.97 -0.83 2.60
C ALA A 37 -16.40 -0.38 2.22
N GLU A 38 -16.64 0.80 1.65
CA GLU A 38 -18.02 1.30 1.46
C GLU A 38 -18.89 0.37 0.60
N ASP A 39 -18.36 -0.17 -0.49
CA ASP A 39 -19.11 -1.09 -1.35
C ASP A 39 -19.12 -2.53 -0.82
N LEU A 40 -18.28 -2.86 0.16
CA LEU A 40 -18.35 -4.14 0.89
C LEU A 40 -19.38 -4.08 2.02
N VAL A 41 -19.57 -2.88 2.60
CA VAL A 41 -20.50 -2.61 3.71
C VAL A 41 -21.91 -2.36 3.18
N ASN A 42 -22.08 -1.60 2.11
CA ASN A 42 -23.39 -1.28 1.55
C ASN A 42 -23.90 -2.38 0.63
N ARG A 43 -25.15 -2.81 0.84
CA ARG A 43 -25.85 -3.79 0.01
C ARG A 43 -27.29 -3.28 -0.27
N PRO A 44 -27.63 -2.90 -1.52
CA PRO A 44 -26.80 -2.90 -2.73
C PRO A 44 -25.72 -1.80 -2.70
N VAL A 45 -24.71 -1.93 -3.57
CA VAL A 45 -23.68 -0.89 -3.77
C VAL A 45 -24.34 0.42 -4.23
N SER A 46 -23.74 1.55 -3.89
CA SER A 46 -24.30 2.85 -4.23
C SER A 46 -24.35 3.08 -5.74
N LYS A 47 -25.49 3.58 -6.24
CA LYS A 47 -25.66 3.97 -7.64
C LYS A 47 -24.87 5.24 -7.90
N ARG A 48 -23.89 5.18 -8.81
CA ARG A 48 -23.00 6.29 -9.11
C ARG A 48 -22.32 6.17 -10.47
N TRP A 49 -21.69 7.25 -10.89
CA TRP A 49 -20.69 7.22 -11.97
C TRP A 49 -19.42 6.54 -11.45
N VAL A 50 -19.06 5.42 -12.08
CA VAL A 50 -17.84 4.67 -11.77
C VAL A 50 -16.79 4.96 -12.84
N PRO A 51 -15.69 5.65 -12.50
CA PRO A 51 -14.59 5.83 -13.43
C PRO A 51 -13.88 4.48 -13.65
N ILE A 52 -13.65 4.14 -14.91
CA ILE A 52 -13.01 2.90 -15.33
C ILE A 52 -11.55 3.19 -15.66
N TYR A 53 -10.65 2.54 -14.93
CA TYR A 53 -9.20 2.62 -15.12
C TYR A 53 -8.65 1.27 -15.60
N PRO A 54 -7.59 1.23 -16.42
CA PRO A 54 -6.93 -0.03 -16.77
C PRO A 54 -6.68 -0.91 -15.52
N PRO A 55 -6.75 -2.24 -15.67
CA PRO A 55 -6.82 -3.14 -14.52
C PRO A 55 -5.54 -2.97 -13.70
N ARG A 56 -5.71 -2.78 -12.40
CA ARG A 56 -4.60 -2.69 -11.45
C ARG A 56 -4.65 -3.91 -10.57
N GLU A 57 -3.59 -4.71 -10.60
CA GLU A 57 -3.37 -5.69 -9.55
C GLU A 57 -3.07 -4.93 -8.24
N SER A 58 -3.60 -5.43 -7.11
CA SER A 58 -3.26 -4.88 -5.80
C SER A 58 -1.74 -4.92 -5.62
N ASN A 59 -1.14 -3.78 -5.24
CA ASN A 59 0.31 -3.73 -4.97
C ASN A 59 0.70 -4.74 -3.88
N TYR A 60 -0.17 -4.95 -2.88
CA TYR A 60 0.03 -5.95 -1.83
C TYR A 60 -0.04 -7.38 -2.37
N ALA A 61 -1.02 -7.67 -3.24
CA ALA A 61 -1.12 -8.99 -3.87
C ALA A 61 0.10 -9.29 -4.75
N ARG A 62 0.56 -8.30 -5.53
CA ARG A 62 1.77 -8.42 -6.34
C ARG A 62 3.02 -8.63 -5.49
N MET A 63 3.12 -7.95 -4.36
CA MET A 63 4.21 -8.11 -3.39
C MET A 63 4.24 -9.53 -2.79
N ILE A 64 3.09 -10.03 -2.35
CA ILE A 64 2.97 -11.40 -1.81
C ILE A 64 3.29 -12.43 -2.90
N LYS A 65 2.75 -12.26 -4.11
CA LYS A 65 3.03 -13.15 -5.25
C LYS A 65 4.52 -13.20 -5.57
N HIS A 66 5.19 -12.05 -5.56
CA HIS A 66 6.64 -11.99 -5.73
C HIS A 66 7.38 -12.73 -4.61
N PHE A 67 7.01 -12.48 -3.35
CA PHE A 67 7.62 -13.15 -2.19
C PHE A 67 7.51 -14.69 -2.29
N VAL A 68 6.31 -15.19 -2.61
CA VAL A 68 6.07 -16.63 -2.84
C VAL A 68 6.90 -17.14 -4.01
N GLY A 69 6.96 -16.40 -5.12
CA GLY A 69 7.79 -16.76 -6.27
C GLY A 69 9.27 -16.88 -5.93
N CYS A 70 9.82 -15.94 -5.14
CA CYS A 70 11.19 -16.01 -4.66
C CYS A 70 11.49 -17.28 -3.85
N ILE A 71 10.56 -17.71 -3.00
CA ILE A 71 10.71 -18.95 -2.21
C ILE A 71 10.66 -20.18 -3.12
N LEU A 72 9.67 -20.25 -4.01
CA LEU A 72 9.46 -21.43 -4.85
C LEU A 72 10.56 -21.62 -5.89
N GLU A 73 11.12 -20.53 -6.39
CA GLU A 73 12.09 -20.52 -7.49
C GLU A 73 13.52 -20.28 -7.00
N ASP A 74 13.74 -20.19 -5.68
CA ASP A 74 15.03 -19.88 -5.05
C ASP A 74 15.70 -18.62 -5.65
N LYS A 75 14.91 -17.54 -5.75
CA LYS A 75 15.34 -16.25 -6.33
C LYS A 75 15.52 -15.19 -5.26
N GLU A 76 16.56 -14.39 -5.43
CA GLU A 76 16.78 -13.22 -4.57
C GLU A 76 15.63 -12.21 -4.70
N PRO A 77 15.04 -11.74 -3.59
CA PRO A 77 13.94 -10.80 -3.66
C PRO A 77 14.41 -9.40 -4.04
N ARG A 78 13.60 -8.68 -4.82
CA ARG A 78 13.86 -7.28 -5.19
C ARG A 78 13.99 -6.31 -4.02
N VAL A 79 13.42 -6.66 -2.86
CA VAL A 79 13.57 -5.95 -1.60
C VAL A 79 14.15 -6.94 -0.62
N THR A 80 15.34 -6.65 -0.13
CA THR A 80 16.15 -7.53 0.72
C THR A 80 16.00 -7.17 2.20
N GLY A 81 16.58 -7.98 3.08
CA GLY A 81 16.67 -7.63 4.51
C GLY A 81 17.50 -6.37 4.77
N GLU A 82 18.49 -6.08 3.92
CA GLU A 82 19.35 -4.89 4.05
C GLU A 82 18.55 -3.60 3.80
N ASP A 83 17.62 -3.61 2.86
CA ASP A 83 16.72 -2.48 2.61
C ASP A 83 15.86 -2.17 3.85
N GLY A 84 15.39 -3.22 4.54
CA GLY A 84 14.68 -3.09 5.81
C GLY A 84 15.54 -2.48 6.92
N ALA A 85 16.79 -2.94 7.05
CA ALA A 85 17.73 -2.40 8.03
C ALA A 85 18.05 -0.91 7.78
N LYS A 86 18.28 -0.52 6.52
CA LYS A 86 18.49 0.88 6.12
C LYS A 86 17.26 1.75 6.43
N ALA A 87 16.06 1.24 6.19
CA ALA A 87 14.82 1.96 6.54
C ALA A 87 14.72 2.21 8.05
N VAL A 88 15.08 1.22 8.88
CA VAL A 88 15.12 1.36 10.34
C VAL A 88 16.19 2.37 10.78
N GLU A 89 17.38 2.33 10.18
CA GLU A 89 18.45 3.29 10.46
C GLU A 89 17.99 4.74 10.20
N VAL A 90 17.30 4.99 9.08
CA VAL A 90 16.72 6.31 8.78
C VAL A 90 15.69 6.72 9.84
N MET A 91 14.82 5.81 10.28
CA MET A 91 13.85 6.12 11.34
C MET A 91 14.54 6.52 12.65
N CYS A 92 15.59 5.80 13.05
CA CYS A 92 16.42 6.15 14.20
C CYS A 92 17.10 7.51 14.03
N ALA A 93 17.64 7.81 12.83
CA ALA A 93 18.28 9.08 12.53
C ALA A 93 17.31 10.27 12.63
N VAL A 94 16.02 10.08 12.30
CA VAL A 94 14.98 11.11 12.47
C VAL A 94 14.85 11.49 13.95
N PHE A 95 14.80 10.53 14.87
CA PHE A 95 14.74 10.83 16.31
C PHE A 95 15.98 11.58 16.78
N LYS A 96 17.17 11.15 16.36
CA LYS A 96 18.43 11.86 16.66
C LYS A 96 18.44 13.29 16.10
N SER A 97 17.89 13.49 14.91
CA SER A 97 17.78 14.82 14.29
C SER A 97 16.85 15.71 15.12
N MET A 98 15.73 15.18 15.61
CA MET A 98 14.80 15.89 16.48
C MET A 98 15.45 16.27 17.83
N GLU A 99 16.23 15.38 18.42
CA GLU A 99 16.94 15.62 19.69
C GLU A 99 18.05 16.66 19.56
N THR A 100 18.80 16.63 18.47
CA THR A 100 19.94 17.54 18.22
C THR A 100 19.55 18.85 17.54
N GLY A 101 18.35 18.92 16.97
CA GLY A 101 17.87 20.07 16.20
C GLY A 101 18.64 20.30 14.89
N GLY A 102 19.24 19.25 14.34
CA GLY A 102 20.18 19.37 13.23
C GLY A 102 20.21 18.18 12.27
N TRP A 103 21.06 18.30 11.25
CA TRP A 103 21.31 17.25 10.27
C TRP A 103 22.06 16.07 10.91
N VAL A 104 21.74 14.85 10.48
CA VAL A 104 22.38 13.62 10.94
C VAL A 104 22.96 12.89 9.73
N ASP A 105 24.24 12.55 9.80
CA ASP A 105 24.92 11.77 8.76
C ASP A 105 24.59 10.27 8.89
N LEU A 106 24.46 9.61 7.74
CA LEU A 106 24.34 8.16 7.61
C LEU A 106 25.65 7.56 7.04
N PRO A 107 26.03 6.33 7.43
CA PRO A 107 25.38 5.47 8.42
C PRO A 107 25.54 6.01 9.85
N LEU A 108 24.62 5.63 10.74
CA LEU A 108 24.68 6.03 12.14
C LEU A 108 25.94 5.45 12.81
N LYS A 109 26.67 6.30 13.52
CA LYS A 109 27.90 5.92 14.22
C LYS A 109 27.65 5.35 15.62
N GLU A 110 26.42 5.45 16.10
CA GLU A 110 26.00 5.00 17.43
C GLU A 110 24.58 4.45 17.38
N GLU A 111 24.25 3.60 18.34
CA GLU A 111 22.90 3.07 18.50
C GLU A 111 21.97 4.17 19.00
N VAL A 112 20.88 4.41 18.26
CA VAL A 112 19.84 5.36 18.63
C VAL A 112 18.57 4.58 18.91
N VAL A 113 18.16 4.57 20.18
CA VAL A 113 16.90 3.98 20.61
C VAL A 113 15.85 5.09 20.66
N PRO A 114 14.76 5.00 19.87
CA PRO A 114 13.70 5.99 19.91
C PRO A 114 13.16 6.22 21.33
N PRO A 115 12.88 7.47 21.72
CA PRO A 115 12.25 7.75 23.01
C PRO A 115 10.92 6.99 23.10
N TYR A 116 10.61 6.46 24.29
CA TYR A 116 9.41 5.65 24.59
C TYR A 116 9.38 4.24 23.99
N TYR A 117 10.47 3.75 23.41
CA TYR A 117 10.60 2.32 23.12
C TYR A 117 10.87 1.55 24.42
N GLU A 118 9.87 0.79 24.87
CA GLU A 118 10.02 -0.19 25.95
C GLU A 118 10.25 -1.57 25.34
N PRO A 119 11.46 -2.16 25.45
CA PRO A 119 11.71 -3.50 24.95
C PRO A 119 10.81 -4.50 25.70
N GLN A 120 9.89 -5.13 24.98
CA GLN A 120 9.06 -6.19 25.53
C GLN A 120 9.87 -7.49 25.64
N GLY A 121 10.53 -7.67 26.79
CA GLY A 121 11.13 -8.94 27.21
C GLY A 121 12.39 -9.38 26.45
N ARG A 122 13.38 -9.88 27.20
CA ARG A 122 14.49 -10.70 26.71
C ARG A 122 14.19 -12.16 27.00
#